data_AF-A0A953D9L0-F1
#
_entry.id   AF-A0A953D9L0-F1
#
_cell.length_a   1.000
_cell.length_b   1.000
_cell.length_c   1.000
_cell.angle_alpha   90.00
_cell.angle_beta   90.00
_cell.angle_gamma   90.00
#
_symmetry.space_group_name_H-M   'P 1'
#
loop_
_entity.id
_entity.type
_entity.pdbx_description
1 polymer ?
#
loop_
_entity_poly.entity_id
_entity_poly.type
_entity_poly.pdbx_seq_one_letter_code
_entity_poly.pdbx_strand_id
1 'polypeptide(L)'
;MYRDESDGIRVYQEKDALWIHDGNPKRPHALLTSGKHSGGFFNSKLVTEDPELLQEAAANLGVRLLSAHLESNLVDRVVGPATGATKLAQAMCGFLTSFGGVCLWS
;
A
#
# COMPACT_ATOMS: atom_id res chain seq x y z
N MET A 1 -8.10 13.03 -7.55
CA MET A 1 -7.66 12.26 -8.72
C MET A 1 -6.63 11.27 -8.21
N TYR A 2 -6.87 9.97 -8.36
CA TYR A 2 -5.93 8.94 -7.89
C TYR A 2 -4.80 8.77 -8.92
N ARG A 3 -3.56 8.59 -8.45
CA ARG A 3 -2.41 8.38 -9.34
C ARG A 3 -2.51 7.03 -10.04
N ASP A 4 -2.03 6.97 -11.27
CA ASP A 4 -1.76 5.70 -11.92
C ASP A 4 -0.50 5.03 -11.33
N GLU A 5 -0.17 3.84 -11.79
CA GLU A 5 0.97 3.07 -11.26
C GLU A 5 2.31 3.78 -11.46
N SER A 6 2.50 4.48 -12.57
CA SER A 6 3.76 5.16 -12.89
C SER A 6 3.96 6.37 -11.97
N ASP A 7 2.91 7.15 -11.77
CA ASP A 7 2.92 8.28 -10.82
C ASP A 7 3.05 7.81 -9.37
N GLY A 8 2.43 6.69 -9.02
CA GLY A 8 2.58 6.07 -7.70
C GLY A 8 4.03 5.66 -7.42
N ILE A 9 4.69 4.98 -8.37
CA ILE A 9 6.10 4.60 -8.27
C ILE A 9 6.98 5.84 -8.07
N ARG A 10 6.77 6.89 -8.89
CA ARG A 10 7.55 8.14 -8.78
C ARG A 10 7.42 8.77 -7.41
N VAL A 11 6.21 8.92 -6.89
CA VAL A 11 5.98 9.53 -5.57
C VAL A 11 6.58 8.70 -4.44
N TYR A 12 6.54 7.37 -4.54
CA TYR A 12 7.17 6.51 -3.53
C TYR A 12 8.70 6.58 -3.59
N GLN A 13 9.28 6.77 -4.78
CA GLN A 13 10.71 7.04 -4.94
C GLN A 13 11.10 8.41 -4.37
N GLU A 14 10.32 9.45 -4.64
CA GLU A 14 10.54 10.81 -4.11
C GLU A 14 10.48 10.88 -2.58
N LYS A 15 9.75 9.96 -1.94
CA LYS A 15 9.67 9.84 -0.47
C LYS A 15 10.64 8.83 0.14
N ASP A 16 11.58 8.29 -0.65
CA ASP A 16 12.49 7.22 -0.22
C ASP A 16 11.76 5.96 0.31
N ALA A 17 10.48 5.82 -0.03
CA ALA A 17 9.67 4.65 0.31
C ALA A 17 9.92 3.49 -0.66
N LEU A 18 10.37 3.79 -1.88
CA LEU A 18 10.68 2.81 -2.91
C LEU A 18 12.03 3.11 -3.53
N TRP A 19 12.88 2.10 -3.63
CA TRP A 19 14.10 2.15 -4.40
C TRP A 19 14.13 0.96 -5.36
N ILE A 20 14.50 1.21 -6.61
CA ILE A 20 14.60 0.21 -7.68
C ILE A 20 15.99 0.31 -8.28
N HIS A 21 16.68 -0.82 -8.36
CA HIS A 21 18.01 -0.93 -8.92
C HIS A 21 17.98 -0.83 -10.46
N ASP A 22 19.02 -0.25 -11.06
CA ASP A 22 19.09 0.02 -12.50
C ASP A 22 19.64 -1.17 -13.34
N GLY A 23 19.89 -2.31 -12.68
CA GLY A 23 20.44 -3.51 -13.28
C GLY A 23 21.97 -3.52 -13.42
N ASN A 24 22.68 -2.45 -13.07
CA ASN A 24 24.14 -2.41 -13.17
C ASN A 24 24.80 -3.22 -12.02
N PRO A 25 25.44 -4.37 -12.29
CA PRO A 25 25.96 -5.25 -11.24
C PRO A 25 27.12 -4.63 -10.41
N LYS A 26 27.63 -3.46 -10.82
CA LYS A 26 28.66 -2.71 -10.09
C LYS A 26 28.09 -1.73 -9.06
N ARG A 27 26.78 -1.50 -9.06
CA ARG A 27 26.11 -0.58 -8.12
C ARG A 27 25.57 -1.33 -6.89
N PRO A 28 25.36 -0.64 -5.76
CA PRO A 28 24.87 -1.28 -4.55
C PRO A 28 23.51 -1.93 -4.74
N HIS A 29 23.33 -3.12 -4.20
CA HIS A 29 22.06 -3.84 -4.13
C HIS A 29 21.50 -3.82 -2.70
N ALA A 30 20.18 -3.96 -2.58
CA ALA A 30 19.56 -4.16 -1.27
C ALA A 30 19.90 -5.57 -0.74
N LEU A 31 20.66 -5.63 0.36
CA LEU A 31 20.94 -6.87 1.07
C LEU A 31 19.80 -7.16 2.05
N LEU A 32 19.10 -8.27 1.83
CA LEU A 32 18.01 -8.71 2.68
C LEU A 32 18.54 -9.39 3.95
N THR A 33 17.72 -9.44 4.99
CA THR A 33 18.04 -10.15 6.25
C THR A 33 18.32 -11.64 6.05
N SER A 34 17.80 -12.23 4.97
CA SER A 34 18.11 -13.61 4.57
C SER A 34 19.50 -13.78 3.95
N GLY A 35 20.29 -12.71 3.79
CA GLY A 35 21.56 -12.70 3.07
C GLY A 35 21.42 -12.70 1.54
N LYS A 36 20.20 -12.59 1.00
CA LYS A 36 19.95 -12.52 -0.45
C LYS A 36 19.99 -11.08 -0.94
N HIS A 37 20.28 -10.90 -2.23
CA HIS A 37 20.24 -9.60 -2.88
C HIS A 37 18.90 -9.37 -3.57
N SER A 38 18.37 -8.15 -3.46
CA SER A 38 17.16 -7.70 -4.14
C SER A 38 17.47 -6.58 -5.12
N GLY A 39 16.75 -6.59 -6.26
CA GLY A 39 16.74 -5.49 -7.22
C GLY A 39 15.89 -4.30 -6.80
N GLY A 40 15.29 -4.34 -5.61
CA GLY A 40 14.52 -3.23 -5.07
C GLY A 40 14.32 -3.31 -3.57
N PHE A 41 13.91 -2.20 -2.98
CA PHE A 41 13.60 -2.05 -1.57
C PHE A 41 12.33 -1.22 -1.42
N PHE A 42 11.40 -1.65 -0.58
CA PHE A 42 10.17 -0.93 -0.29
C PHE A 42 9.96 -0.84 1.22
N ASN A 43 9.78 0.39 1.72
CA ASN A 43 9.48 0.68 3.11
C ASN A 43 8.07 1.25 3.22
N SER A 44 7.09 0.37 3.43
CA SER A 44 5.68 0.75 3.57
C SER A 44 5.42 1.70 4.74
N LYS A 45 6.30 1.74 5.76
CA LYS A 45 6.13 2.62 6.91
C LYS A 45 6.00 4.08 6.48
N LEU A 46 6.85 4.54 5.57
CA LEU A 46 6.87 5.92 5.06
C LEU A 46 5.59 6.27 4.30
N VAL A 47 4.97 5.29 3.63
CA VAL A 47 3.66 5.44 2.97
C VAL A 47 2.54 5.48 4.00
N THR A 48 2.55 4.57 4.98
CA THR A 48 1.48 4.45 5.98
C THR A 48 1.52 5.55 7.07
N GLU A 49 2.62 6.27 7.20
CA GLU A 49 2.75 7.44 8.09
C GLU A 49 2.34 8.75 7.42
N ASP A 50 2.26 8.77 6.10
CA ASP A 50 1.73 9.89 5.33
C ASP A 50 0.21 9.71 5.14
N PRO A 51 -0.65 10.58 5.72
CA PRO A 51 -2.10 10.40 5.64
C PRO A 51 -2.63 10.43 4.20
N GLU A 52 -2.09 11.27 3.32
CA GLU A 52 -2.57 11.38 1.94
C GLU A 52 -2.22 10.11 1.17
N LEU A 53 -0.97 9.63 1.28
CA LEU A 53 -0.56 8.40 0.61
C LEU A 53 -1.24 7.16 1.17
N LEU A 54 -1.50 7.12 2.48
CA LEU A 54 -2.25 6.03 3.10
C LEU A 54 -3.68 5.96 2.56
N GLN A 55 -4.38 7.09 2.49
CA GLN A 55 -5.75 7.13 1.95
C GLN A 55 -5.77 6.77 0.48
N GLU A 56 -4.80 7.24 -0.29
CA GLU A 56 -4.68 6.88 -1.70
C GLU A 56 -4.36 5.40 -1.92
N ALA A 57 -3.44 4.82 -1.14
CA ALA A 57 -3.14 3.39 -1.18
C ALA A 57 -4.37 2.55 -0.84
N ALA A 58 -5.14 2.94 0.18
CA ALA A 58 -6.39 2.29 0.55
C ALA A 58 -7.43 2.41 -0.57
N ALA A 59 -7.63 3.60 -1.14
CA ALA A 59 -8.58 3.78 -2.23
C ALA A 59 -8.20 2.96 -3.47
N ASN A 60 -6.92 2.95 -3.85
CA ASN A 60 -6.43 2.16 -4.98
C ASN A 60 -6.65 0.65 -4.76
N LEU A 61 -6.38 0.15 -3.55
CA LEU A 61 -6.68 -1.24 -3.19
C LEU A 61 -8.19 -1.51 -3.24
N GLY A 62 -9.00 -0.61 -2.67
CA GLY A 62 -10.46 -0.70 -2.68
C GLY A 62 -11.02 -0.77 -4.10
N VAL A 63 -10.63 0.15 -4.99
CA VAL A 63 -11.04 0.14 -6.40
C VAL A 63 -10.68 -1.17 -7.09
N ARG A 64 -9.48 -1.71 -6.84
CA ARG A 64 -9.05 -3.01 -7.39
C ARG A 64 -9.91 -4.17 -6.87
N LEU A 65 -10.26 -4.16 -5.60
CA LEU A 65 -11.13 -5.19 -4.99
C LEU A 65 -12.56 -5.11 -5.55
N LEU A 66 -13.14 -3.91 -5.66
CA LEU A 66 -14.46 -3.71 -6.25
C LEU A 66 -14.48 -4.14 -7.72
N SER A 67 -13.43 -3.80 -8.46
CA SER A 67 -13.24 -4.25 -9.85
C SER A 67 -13.09 -5.76 -9.97
N ALA A 68 -12.61 -6.43 -8.93
CA ALA A 68 -12.53 -7.88 -8.81
C ALA A 68 -13.82 -8.52 -8.27
N HIS A 69 -14.94 -7.79 -8.32
CA HIS A 69 -16.27 -8.23 -7.89
C HIS A 69 -16.44 -8.41 -6.37
N LEU A 70 -15.64 -7.72 -5.55
CA LEU A 70 -15.97 -7.57 -4.14
C LEU A 70 -17.18 -6.63 -3.98
N GLU A 71 -18.24 -7.10 -3.34
CA GLU A 71 -19.38 -6.27 -2.97
C GLU A 71 -19.08 -5.54 -1.66
N SER A 72 -18.92 -4.21 -1.70
CA SER A 72 -18.53 -3.41 -0.53
C SER A 72 -19.50 -3.55 0.64
N ASN A 73 -20.79 -3.71 0.36
CA ASN A 73 -21.87 -3.90 1.33
C ASN A 73 -21.85 -5.28 2.01
N LEU A 74 -21.03 -6.23 1.53
CA LEU A 74 -20.86 -7.54 2.15
C LEU A 74 -19.61 -7.63 3.02
N VAL A 75 -18.80 -6.57 3.09
CA VAL A 75 -17.58 -6.55 3.90
C VAL A 75 -17.89 -6.02 5.29
N ASP A 76 -18.10 -6.92 6.24
CA ASP A 76 -18.31 -6.56 7.65
C ASP A 76 -17.03 -6.13 8.37
N ARG A 77 -15.87 -6.63 7.90
CA ARG A 77 -14.58 -6.44 8.60
C ARG A 77 -13.37 -6.44 7.67
N VAL A 78 -12.41 -5.57 7.97
CA VAL A 78 -11.04 -5.59 7.40
C VAL A 78 -10.04 -5.96 8.50
N VAL A 79 -9.20 -6.97 8.26
CA VAL A 79 -8.20 -7.44 9.23
C VAL A 79 -6.79 -7.11 8.76
N GLY A 80 -6.05 -6.37 9.58
CA GLY A 80 -4.68 -5.93 9.29
C GLY A 80 -3.67 -6.52 10.28
N PRO A 81 -2.69 -7.33 9.85
CA PRO A 81 -1.69 -7.86 10.77
C PRO A 81 -0.84 -6.75 11.39
N ALA A 82 -0.59 -6.87 12.70
CA ALA A 82 0.34 -6.03 13.42
C ALA A 82 1.79 -6.31 12.97
N THR A 83 2.68 -5.32 12.89
CA THR A 83 2.52 -3.87 13.13
C THR A 83 2.40 -3.05 11.83
N GLY A 84 2.56 -3.69 10.67
CA GLY A 84 2.74 -3.00 9.38
C GLY A 84 1.45 -2.65 8.63
N ALA A 85 0.31 -3.28 8.96
CA ALA A 85 -0.91 -3.18 8.15
C ALA A 85 -2.15 -2.65 8.89
N THR A 86 -2.07 -2.38 10.19
CA THR A 86 -3.23 -1.92 10.98
C THR A 86 -3.78 -0.59 10.50
N LYS A 87 -2.90 0.38 10.19
CA LYS A 87 -3.29 1.67 9.61
C LYS A 87 -3.97 1.53 8.25
N LEU A 88 -3.49 0.60 7.42
CA LEU A 88 -4.09 0.30 6.12
C LEU A 88 -5.47 -0.34 6.30
N ALA A 89 -5.63 -1.29 7.22
CA ALA A 89 -6.93 -1.89 7.52
C ALA A 89 -7.96 -0.85 7.98
N GLN A 90 -7.55 0.07 8.86
CA GLN A 90 -8.38 1.19 9.28
C GLN A 90 -8.78 2.08 8.09
N ALA A 91 -7.83 2.48 7.25
CA ALA A 91 -8.09 3.34 6.08
C ALA A 91 -9.02 2.64 5.06
N MET A 92 -8.78 1.36 4.78
CA MET A 92 -9.63 0.52 3.94
C MET A 92 -11.06 0.45 4.45
N CYS A 93 -11.23 0.31 5.77
CA CYS A 93 -12.54 0.27 6.38
C CYS A 93 -13.29 1.60 6.23
N GLY A 94 -12.57 2.73 6.36
CA GLY A 94 -13.11 4.05 6.03
C GLY A 94 -13.51 4.18 4.57
N PHE A 95 -12.68 3.69 3.64
CA PHE A 95 -13.01 3.67 2.21
C PHE A 95 -14.29 2.87 1.92
N LEU A 96 -14.42 1.65 2.43
CA LEU A 96 -15.59 0.80 2.20
C LEU A 96 -16.87 1.39 2.82
N THR A 97 -16.77 1.99 4.00
CA THR A 97 -17.89 2.66 4.69
C THR A 97 -18.42 3.85 3.88
N SER A 98 -17.59 4.49 3.05
CA SER A 98 -18.03 5.61 2.19
C SER A 98 -19.09 5.22 1.15
N PHE A 99 -19.32 3.92 0.93
CA PHE A 99 -20.36 3.38 0.05
C PHE A 99 -21.65 2.99 0.79
N GLY A 100 -21.78 3.35 2.08
CA GLY A 100 -23.02 3.18 2.86
C GLY A 100 -23.12 1.90 3.69
N GLY A 101 -22.05 1.10 3.78
CA GLY A 101 -21.97 -0.07 4.67
C GLY A 101 -21.41 0.27 6.05
N VAL A 102 -21.48 -0.68 6.99
CA VAL A 102 -20.77 -0.62 8.28
C VAL A 102 -19.59 -1.59 8.21
N CYS A 103 -18.38 -1.09 8.40
CA CYS A 103 -17.17 -1.91 8.45
C CYS A 103 -16.48 -1.76 9.81
N LEU A 104 -15.98 -2.88 10.34
CA LEU A 104 -15.07 -2.93 11.50
C LEU A 104 -13.63 -3.21 11.06
N TRP A 105 -12.64 -2.77 11.85
CA TRP A 105 -11.24 -3.12 11.60
C TRP A 105 -10.57 -3.68 12.86
N SER A 106 -9.59 -4.57 12.66
CA SER A 106 -8.78 -5.17 13.73
C SER A 106 -7.40 -5.55 13.22
#